data_AF-A0A9Q0SDM7-F1
#
_entry.id   AF-A0A9Q0SDM7-F1
#
_cell.length_a   1.000
_cell.length_b   1.000
_cell.length_c   1.000
_cell.angle_alpha   90.00
_cell.angle_beta   90.00
_cell.angle_gamma   90.00
#
_symmetry.space_group_name_H-M   'P 1'
#
loop_
_entity.id
_entity.type
_entity.pdbx_description
1 polymer ?
#
loop_
_entity_poly.entity_id
_entity_poly.type
_entity_poly.pdbx_seq_one_letter_code
_entity_poly.pdbx_strand_id
1 'polypeptide(L)' 'MKEMINIFTAKGLSLEDLVVLSGAHTIGSAHCSAFSDRFQEDSKGKLTLIDASLDGNYANELMQKMSSGMQAIQ' A
#
# COMPACT_ATOMS: atom_id res chain seq x y z
N MET A 1 -0.68 -8.67 10.53
CA MET A 1 -0.17 -8.11 11.80
C MET A 1 0.81 -9.04 12.52
N LYS A 2 0.48 -10.32 12.77
CA LYS A 2 1.38 -11.27 13.48
C LYS A 2 2.80 -11.36 12.89
N GLU A 3 2.91 -11.33 11.57
CA GLU A 3 4.21 -11.38 10.88
C GLU A 3 5.11 -10.18 11.19
N MET A 4 4.57 -8.95 11.13
CA MET A 4 5.35 -7.76 11.50
C MET A 4 5.79 -7.79 12.98
N ILE A 5 4.90 -8.26 13.87
CA ILE A 5 5.24 -8.41 15.30
C ILE A 5 6.42 -9.36 15.48
N ASN A 6 6.41 -10.51 14.79
CA ASN A 6 7.49 -11.49 14.87
C ASN A 6 8.83 -10.92 14.35
N ILE A 7 8.80 -10.21 13.23
CA ILE A 7 10.00 -9.58 12.65
C ILE A 7 10.59 -8.55 13.61
N PHE A 8 9.77 -7.70 14.22
CA PHE A 8 10.21 -6.68 15.17
C PHE A 8 10.71 -7.31 16.48
N THR A 9 10.01 -8.31 17.01
CA THR A 9 10.41 -9.03 18.22
C THR A 9 11.76 -9.73 18.03
N ALA A 10 12.02 -10.30 16.84
CA ALA A 10 13.31 -10.88 16.49
C ALA A 10 14.47 -9.85 16.45
N LYS A 11 14.15 -8.55 16.45
CA LYS A 11 15.10 -7.44 16.56
C LYS A 11 15.12 -6.80 17.96
N GLY A 12 14.43 -7.39 18.94
CA GLY A 12 14.33 -6.86 20.29
C GLY A 12 13.39 -5.66 20.43
N LEU A 13 12.53 -5.42 19.42
CA LEU A 13 11.56 -4.33 19.41
C LEU A 13 10.19 -4.83 19.85
N SER A 14 9.50 -4.02 20.65
CA SER A 14 8.17 -4.30 21.17
C SER A 14 7.06 -4.02 20.13
N LEU A 15 5.82 -4.40 20.46
CA LEU A 15 4.65 -3.99 19.69
C LEU A 15 4.52 -2.44 19.65
N GLU A 16 4.89 -1.76 20.72
CA GLU A 16 4.85 -0.31 20.77
C GLU A 16 5.88 0.32 19.83
N ASP A 17 7.09 -0.24 19.79
CA ASP A 17 8.12 0.19 18.82
C ASP A 17 7.65 -0.02 17.37
N LEU A 18 6.96 -1.13 17.07
CA LEU A 18 6.36 -1.35 15.75
C LEU A 18 5.37 -0.23 15.39
N VAL A 19 4.48 0.15 16.31
CA VAL A 19 3.49 1.20 16.08
C VAL A 19 4.17 2.56 15.91
N VAL A 20 5.10 2.91 16.81
CA VAL A 20 5.84 4.18 16.78
C VAL A 20 6.66 4.31 15.50
N LEU A 21 7.42 3.27 15.12
CA LEU A 21 8.27 3.30 13.93
C LEU A 21 7.47 3.26 12.62
N SER A 22 6.28 2.66 12.63
CA SER A 22 5.36 2.73 11.48
C SER A 22 4.92 4.16 11.16
N GLY A 23 5.01 5.08 12.13
CA GLY A 23 4.79 6.51 11.92
C GLY A 23 5.75 7.15 10.90
N ALA A 24 6.89 6.52 10.60
CA ALA A 24 7.81 6.98 9.56
C ALA A 24 7.15 7.09 8.17
N HIS A 25 6.06 6.35 7.92
CA HIS A 25 5.28 6.45 6.68
C HIS A 25 4.46 7.75 6.53
N THR A 26 4.50 8.65 7.52
CA THR A 26 3.85 9.98 7.43
C THR A 26 4.49 10.88 6.34
N ILE A 27 5.74 10.62 5.99
CA ILE A 27 6.48 11.33 4.94
C ILE A 27 7.03 10.36 3.90
N GLY A 28 7.24 10.85 2.67
CA GLY A 28 7.80 10.07 1.56
C GLY A 28 6.76 9.62 0.54
N SER A 29 7.13 8.64 -0.27
CA SER A 29 6.31 8.11 -1.36
C SER A 29 6.52 6.61 -1.51
N ALA A 30 5.50 5.89 -2.00
CA ALA A 30 5.59 4.47 -2.32
C ALA A 30 5.32 4.24 -3.81
N HIS A 31 5.99 3.24 -4.39
CA HIS A 31 5.67 2.77 -5.73
C HIS A 31 4.33 2.03 -5.73
N CYS A 32 3.58 2.07 -6.84
CA CYS A 32 2.25 1.46 -6.96
C CYS A 32 2.24 -0.03 -6.59
N SER A 33 3.31 -0.75 -6.93
CA SER A 33 3.49 -2.17 -6.63
C SER A 33 3.49 -2.50 -5.14
N ALA A 34 3.72 -1.52 -4.25
CA ALA A 34 3.71 -1.75 -2.81
C ALA A 34 2.29 -1.88 -2.23
N PHE A 35 1.25 -1.52 -2.98
CA PHE A 35 -0.14 -1.54 -2.53
C PHE A 35 -1.15 -1.90 -3.64
N SER A 36 -0.68 -2.38 -4.79
CA SER A 36 -1.51 -2.79 -5.92
C SER A 36 -2.32 -4.06 -5.63
N ASP A 37 -1.88 -4.88 -4.69
CA ASP A 37 -2.58 -6.09 -4.20
C ASP A 37 -3.94 -5.77 -3.57
N ARG A 38 -4.18 -4.51 -3.20
CA ARG A 38 -5.46 -4.01 -2.69
C ARG A 38 -6.49 -3.78 -3.79
N PHE A 39 -6.09 -3.92 -5.05
CA PHE A 39 -6.91 -3.77 -6.25
C PHE A 39 -6.87 -5.04 -7.10
N GLN A 40 -7.93 -5.27 -7.87
CA GLN A 40 -7.96 -6.28 -8.91
C GLN A 40 -7.93 -5.62 -10.28
N GLU A 41 -7.05 -6.10 -11.16
CA GLU A 41 -6.94 -5.65 -12.54
C GLU A 41 -7.65 -6.65 -13.46
N ASP A 42 -8.54 -6.16 -14.32
CA ASP A 42 -9.17 -6.98 -15.36
C ASP A 42 -8.31 -7.10 -16.63
N SER A 43 -8.74 -7.92 -17.58
CA SER A 43 -8.00 -8.12 -18.85
C SER A 43 -7.88 -6.87 -19.72
N LYS A 44 -8.55 -5.77 -19.37
CA LYS A 44 -8.49 -4.48 -20.06
C LYS A 44 -7.67 -3.44 -19.28
N GLY A 45 -7.02 -3.83 -18.19
CA GLY A 45 -6.22 -2.95 -17.34
C GLY A 45 -7.06 -2.07 -16.41
N LYS A 46 -8.34 -2.38 -16.22
CA LYS A 46 -9.21 -1.63 -15.31
C LYS A 46 -9.02 -2.14 -13.89
N LEU A 47 -8.70 -1.23 -12.98
CA LEU A 47 -8.62 -1.49 -11.56
C LEU A 47 -9.99 -1.42 -10.89
N THR A 48 -10.24 -2.34 -9.96
CA THR A 48 -11.36 -2.32 -9.02
C THR A 48 -10.83 -2.49 -7.60
N LEU A 49 -11.41 -1.75 -6.65
CA LEU A 49 -11.05 -1.89 -5.25
C LEU A 49 -11.59 -3.22 -4.70
N ILE A 50 -10.72 -4.05 -4.12
CA ILE A 50 -11.10 -5.31 -3.46
C ILE A 50 -10.93 -5.26 -1.95
N ASP A 51 -10.12 -4.32 -1.44
CA ASP A 51 -9.92 -4.12 -0.01
C ASP A 51 -10.97 -3.15 0.56
N ALA A 52 -11.94 -3.71 1.31
CA ALA A 52 -13.00 -2.95 1.97
C ALA A 52 -12.51 -2.02 3.10
N SER A 53 -11.25 -2.16 3.54
CA SER A 53 -10.65 -1.27 4.54
C SER A 53 -10.06 0.01 3.94
N LEU A 54 -9.94 0.10 2.60
CA LEU A 54 -9.52 1.32 1.93
C LEU A 54 -10.71 2.27 1.75
N ASP A 55 -10.50 3.55 2.02
CA ASP A 55 -11.47 4.58 1.66
C ASP A 55 -11.69 4.60 0.13
N GLY A 56 -12.96 4.54 -0.28
CA GLY A 56 -13.32 4.44 -1.70
C GLY A 56 -12.96 5.68 -2.51
N ASN A 57 -12.99 6.87 -1.93
CA ASN A 57 -12.60 8.10 -2.64
C ASN A 57 -11.09 8.12 -2.85
N TYR A 58 -10.32 7.81 -1.81
CA TYR A 58 -8.87 7.71 -1.91
C TYR A 58 -8.42 6.59 -2.87
N ALA A 59 -9.12 5.46 -2.88
CA ALA A 59 -8.88 4.40 -3.87
C ALA A 59 -9.04 4.91 -5.31
N ASN A 60 -10.07 5.72 -5.60
CA ASN A 60 -10.27 6.32 -6.91
C ASN A 60 -9.11 7.25 -7.30
N GLU A 61 -8.60 8.05 -6.37
CA GLU A 61 -7.42 8.90 -6.60
C GLU A 61 -6.17 8.06 -6.90
N LEU A 62 -5.96 6.97 -6.15
CA LEU A 62 -4.84 6.06 -6.39
C LEU A 62 -4.94 5.40 -7.77
N MET A 63 -6.11 4.91 -8.18
CA MET A 63 -6.30 4.30 -9.50
C MET A 63 -6.00 5.27 -10.65
N GLN A 64 -6.37 6.54 -10.51
CA GLN A 64 -6.00 7.59 -11.48
C GLN A 64 -4.48 7.82 -11.52
N LYS A 65 -3.84 7.91 -10.35
CA LYS A 65 -2.38 8.10 -10.27
C LYS A 65 -1.61 6.91 -10.84
N MET A 66 -2.04 5.68 -10.54
CA MET A 66 -1.44 4.46 -11.06
C MET A 66 -1.53 4.36 -12.59
N SER A 67 -2.68 4.74 -13.17
CA SER A 67 -2.87 4.74 -14.63
C SER A 67 -2.08 5.84 -15.32
N SER A 68 -1.90 7.01 -14.68
CA SER A 68 -1.01 8.07 -15.18
C SER A 68 0.49 7.72 -15.06
N GLY A 69 0.84 6.75 -14.21
CA GLY A 69 2.19 6.19 -14.08
C GLY A 69 2.57 5.19 -15.17
N MET A 70 1.63 4.83 -16.06
CA MET A 70 1.85 3.96 -17.23
C MET A 70 1.99 4.77 -18.54
N GLN A 71 2.43 6.04 -18.46
CA GLN A 71 2.73 6.89 -19.63
C GLN A 71 4.17 7.43 -19.65
N ALA A 72 5.09 6.73 -18.99
CA ALA A 72 6.51 6.91 -19.22
C ALA A 72 7.18 5.54 -19.25
N ILE A 73 7.17 4.93 -20.44
CA ILE A 73 8.23 4.17 -21.15
C ILE A 73 7.51 3.42 -22.27
N GLN A 74 7.20 4.13 -23.36
CA GLN A 74 7.43 3.76 -24.77
C GLN A 74 6.94 4.90 -25.66
#